data_AF-A0A0A9EHN0-F1
#
_entry.id   AF-A0A0A9EHN0-F1
#
_cell.length_a   1.000
_cell.length_b   1.000
_cell.length_c   1.000
_cell.angle_alpha   90.00
_cell.angle_beta   90.00
_cell.angle_gamma   90.00
#
_symmetry.space_group_name_H-M   'P 1'
#
loop_
_entity.id
_entity.type
_entity.pdbx_description
1 polymer ?
#
loop_
_entity_poly.entity_id
_entity_poly.type
_entity_poly.pdbx_seq_one_letter_code
_entity_poly.pdbx_strand_id
1 'polypeptide(L)'
;MVTPGAEHKEKASPEAIAKYTLTMLRRRVPPAVPGIMFLSGGQSEVEATLNLNAMNQSPNPWHVSFSYARALQNSVLKTWQGHPENVEAAQKALLVRAKANSLAQLGRYTGEGESAEAKKGMFQKGYTY
;
A
#
# COMPACT_ATOMS: atom_id res chain seq x y z
N MET A 1 3.16 -7.76 -3.25
CA MET A 1 1.87 -8.49 -3.25
C MET A 1 1.78 -9.29 -4.54
N VAL A 2 0.93 -10.31 -4.61
CA VAL A 2 0.66 -11.03 -5.87
C VAL A 2 -0.43 -10.26 -6.61
N THR A 3 -0.04 -9.60 -7.70
CA THR A 3 -0.91 -8.74 -8.52
C THR A 3 -0.82 -9.12 -9.99
N PRO A 4 -1.81 -8.76 -10.83
CA PRO A 4 -1.63 -8.77 -12.27
C PRO A 4 -0.42 -7.93 -12.69
N GLY A 5 0.11 -8.21 -13.89
CA GLY A 5 1.17 -7.40 -14.48
C GLY A 5 0.71 -5.96 -14.74
N ALA A 6 1.65 -5.01 -14.74
CA ALA A 6 1.33 -3.58 -14.86
C ALA A 6 0.65 -3.20 -16.19
N GLU A 7 0.88 -3.98 -17.25
CA GLU A 7 0.25 -3.80 -18.58
C GLU A 7 -1.01 -4.66 -18.76
N HIS A 8 -1.46 -5.38 -17.72
CA HIS A 8 -2.70 -6.13 -17.78
C HIS A 8 -3.90 -5.17 -17.89
N LYS A 9 -4.85 -5.47 -18.78
CA LYS A 9 -5.98 -4.58 -19.11
C LYS A 9 -6.93 -4.36 -17.93
N GLU A 10 -7.06 -5.36 -17.07
CA GLU A 10 -7.97 -5.35 -15.93
C GLU A 10 -7.19 -5.29 -14.62
N LYS A 11 -7.64 -4.44 -13.70
CA LYS A 11 -7.17 -4.44 -12.32
C LYS A 11 -7.91 -5.49 -11.51
N ALA A 12 -7.16 -6.23 -10.67
CA ALA A 12 -7.76 -7.15 -9.72
C ALA A 12 -8.35 -6.39 -8.53
N SER A 13 -9.40 -6.94 -7.92
CA SER A 13 -9.95 -6.40 -6.67
C SER A 13 -8.99 -6.65 -5.49
N PRO A 14 -9.07 -5.84 -4.40
CA PRO A 14 -8.26 -6.06 -3.21
C PRO A 14 -8.41 -7.46 -2.61
N GLU A 15 -9.62 -8.02 -2.65
CA GLU A 15 -9.93 -9.35 -2.13
C GLU A 15 -9.26 -10.45 -2.96
N ALA A 16 -9.24 -10.29 -4.28
CA ALA A 16 -8.53 -11.22 -5.17
C ALA A 16 -7.02 -11.16 -4.91
N ILE A 17 -6.45 -9.96 -4.81
CA ILE A 17 -5.02 -9.76 -4.49
C ILE A 17 -4.68 -10.39 -3.13
N ALA A 18 -5.52 -10.16 -2.11
CA ALA A 18 -5.34 -10.72 -0.78
C ALA A 18 -5.39 -12.26 -0.81
N LYS A 19 -6.40 -12.84 -1.47
CA LYS A 19 -6.56 -14.30 -1.60
C LYS A 19 -5.33 -14.95 -2.22
N TYR A 20 -4.89 -14.46 -3.38
CA TYR A 20 -3.73 -15.05 -4.07
C TYR A 20 -2.42 -14.81 -3.31
N THR A 21 -2.25 -13.63 -2.72
CA THR A 21 -1.06 -13.31 -1.92
C THR A 21 -0.95 -14.24 -0.71
N LEU A 22 -1.99 -14.32 0.12
CA LEU A 22 -1.96 -15.14 1.33
C LEU A 22 -1.92 -16.64 1.02
N THR A 23 -2.56 -17.09 -0.06
CA THR A 23 -2.44 -18.50 -0.51
C THR A 23 -1.00 -18.86 -0.85
N MET A 24 -0.30 -17.96 -1.57
CA MET A 24 1.11 -18.17 -1.90
C MET A 24 1.98 -18.21 -0.64
N LEU A 25 1.79 -17.26 0.28
CA LEU A 25 2.54 -17.20 1.53
C LEU A 25 2.33 -18.47 2.39
N ARG A 26 1.09 -18.94 2.55
CA ARG A 26 0.76 -20.19 3.28
C ARG A 26 1.43 -21.43 2.70
N ARG A 27 1.73 -21.43 1.40
CA ARG A 27 2.42 -22.55 0.75
C ARG A 27 3.94 -22.50 0.90
N ARG A 28 4.52 -21.36 1.28
CA ARG A 28 5.97 -21.11 1.13
C ARG A 28 6.67 -20.53 2.35
N VAL A 29 5.97 -19.81 3.22
CA VAL A 29 6.55 -19.14 4.38
C VAL A 29 6.16 -19.92 5.65
N PRO A 30 7.12 -20.36 6.47
CA PRO A 30 6.80 -21.01 7.75
C PRO A 30 6.16 -20.03 8.75
N PRO A 31 5.25 -20.48 9.64
CA PRO A 31 4.68 -19.66 10.72
C PRO A 31 5.69 -19.06 11.70
N ALA A 32 6.91 -19.60 11.78
CA ALA A 32 7.97 -19.08 12.63
C ALA A 32 8.49 -17.69 12.20
N VAL A 33 8.19 -17.25 10.99
CA VAL A 33 8.52 -15.88 10.54
C VAL A 33 7.63 -14.89 11.31
N PRO A 34 8.16 -13.87 11.99
CA PRO A 34 7.33 -13.01 12.83
C PRO A 34 6.41 -12.07 12.04
N GLY A 35 6.82 -11.67 10.82
CA GLY A 35 6.06 -10.74 10.02
C GLY A 35 6.53 -10.65 8.57
N ILE A 36 5.64 -10.12 7.73
CA ILE A 36 5.85 -9.91 6.30
C ILE A 36 5.50 -8.47 6.00
N MET A 37 6.52 -7.69 5.63
CA MET A 37 6.39 -6.27 5.32
C MET A 37 6.34 -6.10 3.81
N PHE A 38 5.17 -5.78 3.26
CA PHE A 38 5.00 -5.68 1.82
C PHE A 38 5.62 -4.40 1.27
N LEU A 39 6.27 -4.52 0.12
CA LEU A 39 6.57 -3.39 -0.76
C LEU A 39 5.31 -2.96 -1.52
N SER A 40 5.18 -1.66 -1.82
CA SER A 40 4.05 -1.12 -2.59
C SER A 40 4.21 -1.31 -4.10
N GLY A 41 5.45 -1.40 -4.61
CA GLY A 41 5.70 -1.45 -6.05
C GLY A 41 5.18 -0.20 -6.76
N GLY A 42 4.54 -0.39 -7.92
CA GLY A 42 3.92 0.69 -8.72
C GLY A 42 2.45 0.97 -8.38
N GLN A 43 1.89 0.36 -7.34
CA GLN A 43 0.52 0.63 -6.88
C GLN A 43 0.36 2.09 -6.46
N SER A 44 -0.86 2.63 -6.52
CA SER A 44 -1.15 3.93 -5.90
C SER A 44 -1.09 3.87 -4.38
N GLU A 45 -1.11 5.02 -3.71
CA GLU A 45 -1.15 5.09 -2.24
C GLU A 45 -2.39 4.38 -1.69
N VAL A 46 -3.55 4.64 -2.31
CA VAL A 46 -4.83 4.03 -1.90
C VAL A 46 -4.88 2.53 -2.25
N GLU A 47 -4.41 2.14 -3.43
CA GLU A 47 -4.41 0.73 -3.87
C GLU A 47 -3.55 -0.14 -2.94
N ALA A 48 -2.34 0.32 -2.59
CA ALA A 48 -1.48 -0.38 -1.65
C ALA A 48 -2.09 -0.52 -0.25
N THR A 49 -2.84 0.50 0.19
CA THR A 49 -3.52 0.51 1.49
C THR A 49 -4.72 -0.45 1.49
N LEU A 50 -5.57 -0.42 0.45
CA LEU A 50 -6.72 -1.30 0.30
C LEU A 50 -6.31 -2.78 0.21
N ASN A 51 -5.25 -3.09 -0.54
CA ASN A 51 -4.76 -4.46 -0.67
C ASN A 51 -4.20 -4.98 0.66
N LEU A 52 -3.48 -4.14 1.41
CA LEU A 52 -3.00 -4.48 2.75
C LEU A 52 -4.18 -4.72 3.71
N ASN A 53 -5.20 -3.86 3.64
CA ASN A 53 -6.40 -3.98 4.45
C ASN A 53 -7.11 -5.32 4.20
N ALA A 54 -7.35 -5.66 2.93
CA ALA A 54 -8.00 -6.90 2.55
C ALA A 54 -7.23 -8.15 3.04
N MET A 55 -5.89 -8.12 3.06
CA MET A 55 -5.09 -9.22 3.62
C MET A 55 -5.29 -9.38 5.14
N ASN A 56 -5.45 -8.28 5.86
CA ASN A 56 -5.61 -8.28 7.32
C ASN A 56 -7.06 -8.50 7.79
N GLN A 57 -8.03 -8.56 6.87
CA GLN A 57 -9.41 -8.96 7.17
C GLN A 57 -9.59 -10.48 7.31
N SER A 58 -8.49 -11.25 7.18
CA SER A 58 -8.46 -12.69 7.47
C SER A 58 -7.36 -13.02 8.47
N PRO A 59 -7.51 -14.06 9.31
CA PRO A 59 -6.46 -14.50 10.22
C PRO A 59 -5.18 -14.88 9.48
N ASN A 60 -4.06 -14.38 9.96
CA ASN A 60 -2.73 -14.67 9.46
C ASN A 60 -1.83 -15.18 10.58
N PRO A 61 -0.99 -16.20 10.32
CA PRO A 61 0.00 -16.66 11.30
C PRO A 61 1.20 -15.71 11.41
N TRP A 62 1.32 -14.74 10.50
CA TRP A 62 2.37 -13.72 10.51
C TRP A 62 1.75 -12.34 10.74
N HIS A 63 2.55 -11.41 11.27
CA HIS A 63 2.21 -10.00 11.23
C HIS A 63 2.31 -9.46 9.79
N VAL A 64 1.17 -9.20 9.14
CA VAL A 64 1.11 -8.70 7.76
C VAL A 64 1.04 -7.17 7.76
N SER A 65 2.11 -6.51 7.36
CA SER A 65 2.23 -5.05 7.41
C SER A 65 2.95 -4.49 6.17
N PHE A 66 3.41 -3.25 6.23
CA PHE A 66 3.91 -2.48 5.10
C PHE A 66 5.36 -2.01 5.29
N SER A 67 6.10 -1.99 4.19
CA SER A 67 7.40 -1.33 4.02
C SER A 67 7.33 -0.49 2.75
N TYR A 68 6.68 0.67 2.86
CA TYR A 68 6.32 1.51 1.71
C TYR A 68 7.20 2.75 1.61
N ALA A 69 7.66 3.03 0.38
CA ALA A 69 8.26 4.31 0.01
C ALA A 69 7.23 5.17 -0.73
N ARG A 70 7.06 4.92 -2.04
CA ARG A 70 6.14 5.69 -2.90
C ARG A 70 4.71 5.76 -2.35
N ALA A 71 4.15 4.64 -1.86
CA ALA A 71 2.78 4.62 -1.32
C ALA A 71 2.59 5.41 -0.01
N LEU A 72 3.68 5.90 0.59
CA LEU A 72 3.68 6.65 1.84
C LEU A 72 4.16 8.11 1.64
N GLN A 73 4.94 8.37 0.59
CA GLN A 73 5.64 9.65 0.38
C GLN A 73 5.16 10.44 -0.84
N ASN A 74 4.40 9.86 -1.79
CA ASN A 74 4.09 10.55 -3.04
C ASN A 74 3.26 11.82 -2.82
N SER A 75 2.20 11.76 -2.02
CA SER A 75 1.43 12.95 -1.64
C SER A 75 2.27 13.93 -0.83
N VAL A 76 3.15 13.44 0.04
CA VAL A 76 4.06 14.26 0.86
C VAL A 76 4.97 15.11 -0.02
N LEU A 77 5.65 14.47 -0.98
CA LEU A 77 6.59 15.14 -1.88
C LEU A 77 5.88 16.17 -2.77
N LYS A 78 4.68 15.85 -3.25
CA LYS A 78 3.86 16.77 -4.07
C LYS A 78 3.33 17.97 -3.28
N THR A 79 3.01 17.78 -2.00
CA THR A 79 2.61 18.89 -1.13
C THR A 79 3.82 19.75 -0.74
N TRP A 80 4.97 19.12 -0.45
CA TRP A 80 6.17 19.83 -0.03
C TRP A 80 6.77 20.68 -1.14
N GLN A 81 6.99 20.08 -2.33
CA GLN A 81 7.64 20.71 -3.49
C GLN A 81 9.04 21.29 -3.22
N GLY A 82 9.69 20.92 -2.11
CA GLY A 82 10.98 21.48 -1.68
C GLY A 82 10.87 22.83 -0.97
N HIS A 83 9.66 23.34 -0.75
CA HIS A 83 9.42 24.65 -0.17
C HIS A 83 9.30 24.59 1.36
N PRO A 84 10.13 25.33 2.14
CA PRO A 84 10.09 25.32 3.60
C PRO A 84 8.73 25.67 4.21
N GLU A 85 7.98 26.57 3.57
CA GLU A 85 6.64 26.98 3.99
C GLU A 85 5.60 25.83 3.93
N ASN A 86 5.87 24.78 3.13
CA ASN A 86 4.96 23.65 2.95
C ASN A 86 5.27 22.47 3.89
N VAL A 87 6.28 22.57 4.76
CA VAL A 87 6.72 21.47 5.62
C VAL A 87 5.57 20.94 6.50
N GLU A 88 4.81 21.83 7.13
CA GLU A 88 3.69 21.43 8.00
C GLU A 88 2.59 20.72 7.20
N ALA A 89 2.25 21.23 6.01
CA ALA A 89 1.26 20.62 5.13
C ALA A 89 1.70 19.23 4.66
N ALA A 90 2.99 19.07 4.31
CA ALA A 90 3.56 17.79 3.90
C ALA A 90 3.59 16.77 5.04
N GLN A 91 3.92 17.20 6.27
CA GLN A 91 3.86 16.33 7.46
C GLN A 91 2.42 15.87 7.76
N LYS A 92 1.43 16.74 7.58
CA LYS A 92 0.01 16.35 7.67
C LYS A 92 -0.34 15.28 6.65
N ALA A 93 0.10 15.44 5.39
CA ALA A 93 -0.10 14.43 4.35
C ALA A 93 0.56 13.08 4.70
N LEU A 94 1.77 13.11 5.28
CA LEU A 94 2.47 11.92 5.76
C LEU A 94 1.67 11.21 6.84
N LEU A 95 1.19 11.95 7.83
CA LEU A 95 0.42 11.39 8.95
C LEU A 95 -0.88 10.73 8.46
N VAL A 96 -1.55 11.34 7.49
CA VAL A 96 -2.74 10.75 6.86
C VAL A 96 -2.40 9.39 6.23
N ARG A 97 -1.31 9.30 5.45
CA ARG A 97 -0.89 8.02 4.84
C ARG A 97 -0.43 7.00 5.88
N ALA A 98 0.31 7.41 6.90
CA ALA A 98 0.75 6.53 7.97
C ALA A 98 -0.44 5.95 8.76
N LYS A 99 -1.43 6.80 9.08
CA LYS A 99 -2.66 6.37 9.77
C LYS A 99 -3.50 5.43 8.92
N ALA A 100 -3.64 5.71 7.62
CA ALA A 100 -4.34 4.84 6.68
C ALA A 100 -3.72 3.43 6.64
N ASN A 101 -2.39 3.34 6.49
CA ASN A 101 -1.68 2.06 6.47
C ASN A 101 -1.69 1.35 7.83
N SER A 102 -1.66 2.09 8.94
CA SER A 102 -1.84 1.54 10.29
C SER A 102 -3.22 0.91 10.47
N LEU A 103 -4.29 1.58 10.03
CA LEU A 103 -5.64 1.02 10.03
C LEU A 103 -5.77 -0.20 9.10
N ALA A 104 -5.10 -0.18 7.95
CA ALA A 104 -5.06 -1.31 7.03
C ALA A 104 -4.32 -2.52 7.61
N GLN A 105 -3.27 -2.32 8.40
CA GLN A 105 -2.62 -3.40 9.15
C GLN A 105 -3.60 -4.07 10.12
N LEU A 106 -4.55 -3.31 10.68
CA LEU A 106 -5.60 -3.84 11.55
C LEU A 106 -6.83 -4.37 10.80
N GLY A 107 -6.88 -4.29 9.47
CA GLY A 107 -8.03 -4.69 8.65
C GLY A 107 -9.25 -3.76 8.80
N ARG A 108 -9.04 -2.50 9.24
CA ARG A 108 -10.09 -1.52 9.60
C ARG A 108 -10.13 -0.28 8.70
N TYR A 109 -9.40 -0.27 7.60
CA TYR A 109 -9.38 0.86 6.69
C TYR A 109 -10.55 0.80 5.70
N THR A 110 -11.26 1.92 5.53
CA THR A 110 -12.48 2.01 4.70
C THR A 110 -12.26 2.73 3.36
N GLY A 111 -11.16 3.47 3.20
CA GLY A 111 -10.92 4.27 1.99
C GLY A 111 -11.78 5.52 1.84
N GLU A 112 -12.55 5.88 2.86
CA GLU A 112 -13.37 7.09 2.87
C GLU A 112 -12.49 8.35 2.97
N GLY A 113 -12.86 9.41 2.23
CA GLY A 113 -12.14 10.69 2.25
C GLY A 113 -10.86 10.75 1.42
N GLU A 114 -10.56 9.72 0.63
CA GLU A 114 -9.36 9.66 -0.22
C GLU A 114 -9.44 10.58 -1.45
N SER A 115 -8.41 11.39 -1.66
CA SER A 115 -8.30 12.27 -2.83
C SER A 115 -8.14 11.48 -4.13
N ALA A 116 -8.52 12.10 -5.25
CA ALA A 116 -8.34 11.50 -6.58
C ALA A 116 -6.86 11.27 -6.90
N GLU A 117 -5.99 12.14 -6.38
CA GLU A 117 -4.55 12.10 -6.57
C GLU A 117 -3.92 10.87 -5.90
N ALA A 118 -4.34 10.54 -4.68
CA ALA A 118 -3.83 9.38 -3.94
C ALA A 118 -4.22 8.04 -4.60
N LYS A 119 -5.25 8.05 -5.45
CA LYS A 119 -5.73 6.88 -6.21
C LYS A 119 -4.93 6.63 -7.49
N LYS A 120 -4.14 7.59 -7.99
CA LYS A 120 -3.37 7.44 -9.24
C LYS A 120 -2.19 6.49 -9.06
N GLY A 121 -2.11 5.50 -9.95
CA GLY A 121 -1.01 4.53 -9.98
C GLY A 121 0.34 5.18 -10.25
N MET A 122 1.41 4.54 -9.79
CA MET A 122 2.78 5.08 -9.84
C MET A 122 3.73 4.22 -10.70
N PHE A 123 3.16 3.32 -11.50
CA PHE A 123 3.94 2.55 -12.46
C PHE A 123 4.48 3.46 -13.57
N GLN A 124 5.77 3.35 -13.84
CA GLN A 124 6.44 3.97 -14.97
C GLN A 124 7.24 2.88 -15.69
N LYS A 125 6.97 2.70 -16.98
CA LYS A 125 7.67 1.71 -17.81
C LYS A 125 9.13 2.12 -17.96
N GLY A 126 10.05 1.21 -17.64
CA GLY A 126 11.50 1.46 -17.75
C GLY A 126 12.08 2.39 -16.68
N TYR A 127 11.42 2.57 -15.54
CA TYR A 127 11.95 3.39 -14.44
C TYR A 127 13.31 2.86 -13.96
N THR A 128 14.31 3.74 -13.94
CA THR A 128 15.66 3.51 -13.42
C THR A 128 15.92 4.52 -12.32
N TYR A 129 16.61 4.08 -11.25
CA TYR A 129 16.93 4.90 -10.08
C TYR A 129 18.08 5.87 -10.36
#